data_AF-A0A9N9DXM5-F1
#
_entry.id   AF-A0A9N9DXM5-F1
#
_cell.length_a   1.000
_cell.length_b   1.000
_cell.length_c   1.000
_cell.angle_alpha   90.00
_cell.angle_beta   90.00
_cell.angle_gamma   90.00
#
_symmetry.space_group_name_H-M   'P 1'
#
loop_
_entity.id
_entity.type
_entity.pdbx_description
1 polymer ?
#
loop_
_entity_poly.entity_id
_entity_poly.type
_entity_poly.pdbx_seq_one_letter_code
_entity_poly.pdbx_strand_id
1 'polypeptide(L)'
;NVHAAVEEMVFYPAIGKYLNDGQDLVDHTRHDHEVVKTALDKLDCIAVIDPEYEEKLRKAMKNLFEHVREEEEEILPKFKKVVSGKILEELGKKFNEARRHYVPPRPHPSVSETEKSCKENNAQENATVTDKNEPCEYVDTGQVC
;
A
#
# COMPACT_ATOMS: atom_id res chain seq x y z
N ASN A 1 3.51 4.03 1.99
CA ASN A 1 3.41 2.77 2.77
C ASN A 1 4.42 2.82 3.92
N VAL A 2 3.98 2.82 5.19
CA VAL A 2 4.89 2.87 6.35
C VAL A 2 5.59 1.53 6.59
N HIS A 3 4.93 0.41 6.33
CA HIS A 3 5.47 -0.93 6.56
C HIS A 3 6.72 -1.17 5.70
N ALA A 4 6.54 -1.09 4.38
CA ALA A 4 7.61 -1.24 3.38
C ALA A 4 8.82 -0.33 3.66
N ALA A 5 8.57 0.95 3.99
CA ALA A 5 9.64 1.89 4.30
C ALA A 5 10.46 1.46 5.52
N VAL A 6 9.79 1.00 6.58
CA VAL A 6 10.47 0.55 7.81
C VAL A 6 11.26 -0.74 7.57
N GLU A 7 10.76 -1.65 6.74
CA GLU A 7 11.46 -2.88 6.35
C GLU A 7 12.74 -2.58 5.58
N GLU A 8 12.66 -1.69 4.60
CA GLU A 8 13.80 -1.25 3.81
C GLU A 8 14.90 -0.57 4.65
N MET A 9 14.52 0.15 5.70
CA MET A 9 15.47 0.81 6.59
C MET A 9 16.07 -0.12 7.64
N VAL A 10 15.29 -1.09 8.14
CA VAL A 10 15.66 -1.87 9.34
C VAL A 10 16.02 -3.31 8.99
N PHE A 11 15.17 -4.01 8.25
CA PHE A 11 15.33 -5.43 7.98
C PHE A 11 16.25 -5.69 6.80
N TYR A 12 16.09 -4.98 5.67
CA TYR A 12 16.85 -5.26 4.45
C TYR A 12 18.38 -5.16 4.63
N PRO A 13 18.92 -4.15 5.34
CA PRO A 13 20.36 -4.11 5.62
C PRO A 13 20.85 -5.31 6.44
N ALA A 14 19.99 -5.86 7.32
CA ALA A 14 20.32 -7.04 8.08
C ALA A 14 20.24 -8.31 7.22
N ILE A 15 19.19 -8.45 6.39
CA ILE A 15 19.02 -9.55 5.45
C ILE A 15 20.23 -9.64 4.51
N GLY A 16 20.60 -8.52 3.87
CA GLY A 16 21.77 -8.43 2.99
C GLY A 16 23.11 -8.78 3.65
N LYS A 17 23.20 -8.59 4.98
CA LYS A 17 24.41 -8.91 5.75
C LYS A 17 24.51 -10.36 6.20
N TYR A 18 23.39 -10.97 6.59
CA TYR A 18 23.39 -12.26 7.29
C TYR A 18 23.01 -13.45 6.40
N LEU A 19 22.34 -13.22 5.26
CA LEU A 19 22.06 -14.27 4.28
C LEU A 19 23.08 -14.26 3.14
N ASN A 20 23.45 -15.43 2.65
CA ASN A 20 24.43 -15.59 1.57
C ASN A 20 23.91 -15.01 0.24
N ASP A 21 22.62 -15.16 -0.02
CA ASP A 21 21.84 -14.61 -1.13
C ASP A 21 21.12 -13.30 -0.73
N GLY A 22 21.55 -12.67 0.37
CA GLY A 22 20.82 -11.58 0.99
C GLY A 22 20.64 -10.35 0.12
N GLN A 23 21.62 -10.00 -0.72
CA GLN A 23 21.50 -8.82 -1.60
C GLN A 23 20.47 -9.05 -2.71
N ASP A 24 20.48 -10.24 -3.33
CA ASP A 24 19.51 -10.59 -4.37
C ASP A 24 18.08 -10.62 -3.80
N LEU A 25 17.91 -11.15 -2.58
CA LEU A 25 16.63 -11.11 -1.87
C LEU A 25 16.18 -9.68 -1.57
N VAL A 26 17.08 -8.81 -1.14
CA VAL A 26 16.77 -7.39 -0.87
C VAL A 26 16.33 -6.67 -2.14
N ASP A 27 17.03 -6.89 -3.25
CA ASP A 27 16.72 -6.26 -4.53
C ASP A 27 15.38 -6.73 -5.09
N HIS A 28 15.11 -8.05 -5.00
CA HIS A 28 13.81 -8.65 -5.36
C HIS A 28 12.67 -8.07 -4.51
N THR A 29 12.80 -8.10 -3.19
CA THR A 29 11.72 -7.66 -2.29
C THR A 29 11.47 -6.15 -2.39
N ARG A 30 12.51 -5.34 -2.64
CA ARG A 30 12.35 -3.92 -2.96
C ARG A 30 11.64 -3.70 -4.30
N HIS A 31 11.91 -4.54 -5.30
CA HIS A 31 11.19 -4.48 -6.56
C HIS A 31 9.70 -4.75 -6.35
N ASP A 32 9.35 -5.76 -5.55
CA ASP A 32 7.96 -6.09 -5.25
C ASP A 32 7.23 -4.95 -4.53
N HIS A 33 7.88 -4.28 -3.57
CA HIS A 33 7.37 -3.06 -2.96
C HIS A 33 7.03 -1.98 -3.99
N GLU A 34 7.95 -1.70 -4.91
CA GLU A 34 7.77 -0.66 -5.93
C GLU A 34 6.65 -1.04 -6.91
N VAL A 35 6.53 -2.32 -7.25
CA VAL A 35 5.44 -2.84 -8.09
C VAL A 35 4.08 -2.61 -7.43
N VAL A 36 3.94 -2.97 -6.15
CA VAL A 36 2.69 -2.77 -5.40
C VAL A 36 2.39 -1.28 -5.24
N LYS A 37 3.39 -0.48 -4.82
CA LYS A 37 3.24 0.97 -4.66
C LYS A 37 2.80 1.64 -5.95
N THR A 38 3.48 1.37 -7.07
CA THR A 38 3.14 1.92 -8.38
C THR A 38 1.73 1.49 -8.83
N ALA A 39 1.31 0.26 -8.50
CA ALA A 39 -0.04 -0.21 -8.83
C ALA A 39 -1.12 0.53 -8.02
N LEU A 40 -0.87 0.79 -6.73
CA LEU A 40 -1.77 1.57 -5.88
C LEU A 40 -1.81 3.05 -6.29
N ASP A 41 -0.65 3.66 -6.58
CA ASP A 41 -0.58 5.05 -7.06
C ASP A 41 -1.38 5.25 -8.36
N LYS A 42 -1.38 4.24 -9.25
CA LYS A 42 -2.21 4.26 -10.47
C LYS A 42 -3.71 4.11 -10.16
N LEU A 43 -4.07 3.28 -9.18
CA LEU A 43 -5.45 3.09 -8.76
C LEU A 43 -6.03 4.36 -8.13
N ASP A 44 -5.22 5.11 -7.36
CA ASP A 44 -5.61 6.41 -6.79
C ASP A 44 -5.99 7.45 -7.86
N CYS A 45 -5.55 7.25 -9.10
CA CYS A 45 -5.85 8.12 -10.26
C CYS A 45 -7.02 7.65 -11.11
N ILE A 46 -7.68 6.53 -10.77
CA ILE A 46 -8.76 5.94 -11.56
C ILE A 46 -10.05 5.98 -10.75
N ALA A 47 -11.14 6.43 -11.37
CA ALA A 47 -12.44 6.41 -10.73
C ALA A 47 -12.89 4.95 -10.49
N VAL A 48 -13.51 4.68 -9.35
CA VAL A 48 -13.99 3.33 -9.00
C VAL A 48 -15.00 2.77 -10.00
N ILE A 49 -15.73 3.66 -10.70
CA ILE A 49 -16.70 3.31 -11.75
C ILE A 49 -16.05 2.96 -13.10
N ASP A 50 -14.73 3.17 -13.24
CA ASP A 50 -14.00 2.84 -14.47
C ASP A 50 -13.99 1.31 -14.67
N PRO A 51 -14.32 0.81 -15.87
CA PRO A 51 -14.34 -0.62 -16.15
C PRO A 51 -13.01 -1.35 -15.86
N GLU A 52 -11.87 -0.65 -15.88
CA GLU A 52 -10.55 -1.23 -15.61
C GLU A 52 -10.19 -1.25 -14.12
N TYR A 53 -10.94 -0.56 -13.26
CA TYR A 53 -10.61 -0.39 -11.84
C TYR A 53 -10.51 -1.73 -11.12
N GLU A 54 -11.52 -2.60 -11.28
CA GLU A 54 -11.58 -3.90 -10.61
C GLU A 54 -10.41 -4.80 -11.01
N GLU A 55 -10.08 -4.85 -12.30
CA GLU A 55 -8.96 -5.66 -12.79
C GLU A 55 -7.62 -5.17 -12.22
N LYS A 56 -7.40 -3.86 -12.22
CA LYS A 56 -6.18 -3.23 -11.68
C LYS A 56 -6.07 -3.45 -10.17
N LEU A 57 -7.17 -3.33 -9.43
CA LEU A 57 -7.22 -3.62 -8.00
C LEU A 57 -6.88 -5.07 -7.71
N ARG A 58 -7.51 -6.01 -8.42
CA ARG A 58 -7.22 -7.45 -8.28
C ARG A 58 -5.75 -7.75 -8.54
N LYS A 59 -5.14 -7.13 -9.55
CA LYS A 59 -3.72 -7.28 -9.85
C LYS A 59 -2.82 -6.70 -8.75
N ALA A 60 -3.13 -5.51 -8.25
CA ALA A 60 -2.39 -4.90 -7.14
C ALA A 60 -2.45 -5.78 -5.87
N MET A 61 -3.64 -6.27 -5.53
CA MET A 61 -3.84 -7.17 -4.39
C MET A 61 -3.10 -8.49 -4.57
N LYS A 62 -3.11 -9.07 -5.77
CA LYS A 62 -2.34 -10.28 -6.07
C LYS A 62 -0.85 -10.08 -5.77
N ASN A 63 -0.26 -9.02 -6.32
CA ASN A 63 1.16 -8.72 -6.12
C ASN A 63 1.48 -8.49 -4.63
N LEU A 64 0.59 -7.78 -3.90
CA LEU A 64 0.75 -7.57 -2.46
C LEU A 64 0.74 -8.89 -1.67
N PHE A 65 -0.20 -9.79 -1.97
CA PHE A 65 -0.28 -11.07 -1.25
C PHE A 65 0.87 -12.01 -1.60
N GLU A 66 1.34 -11.99 -2.85
CA GLU A 66 2.53 -12.75 -3.25
C GLU A 66 3.77 -12.27 -2.48
N HIS A 67 3.98 -10.95 -2.42
CA HIS A 67 5.05 -10.33 -1.65
C HIS A 67 4.99 -10.68 -0.15
N VAL A 68 3.83 -10.49 0.50
CA VAL A 68 3.66 -10.81 1.93
C VAL A 68 3.93 -12.30 2.20
N ARG A 69 3.45 -13.20 1.31
CA ARG A 69 3.69 -14.63 1.45
C ARG A 69 5.18 -14.95 1.37
N GLU A 70 5.89 -14.40 0.38
CA GLU A 70 7.33 -14.63 0.21
C GLU A 70 8.12 -14.15 1.43
N GLU A 71 7.78 -12.98 1.98
CA GLU A 71 8.42 -12.49 3.20
C GLU A 71 8.16 -13.38 4.42
N GLU A 72 6.89 -13.66 4.73
CA GLU A 72 6.48 -14.37 5.95
C GLU A 72 6.81 -15.87 5.92
N GLU A 73 6.68 -16.51 4.76
CA GLU A 73 6.83 -17.95 4.63
C GLU A 73 8.25 -18.37 4.22
N GLU A 74 9.01 -17.48 3.56
CA GLU A 74 10.34 -17.82 3.06
C GLU A 74 11.46 -16.98 3.68
N ILE A 75 11.42 -15.65 3.50
CA ILE A 75 12.56 -14.78 3.80
C ILE A 75 12.78 -14.65 5.31
N LEU A 76 11.74 -14.28 6.08
CA LEU A 76 11.83 -14.11 7.52
C LEU A 76 12.17 -15.42 8.25
N PRO A 77 11.60 -16.59 7.89
CA PRO A 77 12.01 -17.87 8.46
C PRO A 77 13.47 -18.25 8.14
N LYS A 78 13.95 -17.99 6.91
CA LYS A 78 15.37 -18.20 6.55
C LYS A 78 16.27 -17.29 7.38
N PHE A 79 15.94 -16.00 7.47
CA PHE A 79 16.68 -15.03 8.26
C PHE A 79 16.74 -15.42 9.74
N LYS A 80 15.62 -15.79 10.35
CA LYS A 80 15.53 -16.21 11.76
C LYS A 80 16.45 -17.37 12.12
N LYS A 81 16.78 -18.26 11.17
CA LYS A 81 17.68 -19.41 11.40
C LYS A 81 19.16 -19.01 11.48
N VAL A 82 19.55 -17.87 10.90
CA VAL A 82 20.96 -17.46 10.81
C VAL A 82 21.34 -16.36 11.78
N VAL A 83 20.37 -15.68 12.39
CA VAL A 83 20.61 -14.62 13.39
C VAL A 83 20.28 -15.07 14.82
N SER A 84 21.00 -14.52 15.79
CA SER A 84 20.73 -14.78 17.22
C SER A 84 19.44 -14.10 17.68
N GLY A 85 18.81 -14.65 18.73
CA GLY A 85 17.64 -14.04 19.36
C GLY A 85 17.86 -12.60 19.84
N LYS A 86 19.08 -12.26 20.29
CA LYS A 86 19.45 -10.90 20.68
C LYS A 86 19.37 -9.92 19.50
N ILE A 87 19.87 -10.32 18.34
CA ILE A 87 19.80 -9.50 17.11
C ILE A 87 18.34 -9.31 16.68
N LEU A 88 17.53 -10.37 16.74
CA LEU A 88 16.10 -10.28 16.41
C LEU A 88 15.35 -9.31 17.34
N GLU A 89 15.65 -9.35 18.65
CA GLU A 89 15.06 -8.43 19.62
C GLU A 89 15.48 -6.97 19.34
N GLU A 90 16.76 -6.74 19.03
CA GLU A 90 17.27 -5.42 18.66
C GLU A 90 16.62 -4.88 17.37
N LEU A 91 16.48 -5.72 16.34
CA LEU A 91 15.80 -5.35 15.10
C LEU A 91 14.31 -5.05 15.34
N GLY A 92 13.62 -5.84 16.15
CA GLY A 92 12.22 -5.58 16.52
C GLY A 92 12.04 -4.26 17.27
N LYS A 93 12.99 -3.88 18.14
CA LYS A 93 12.99 -2.56 18.81
C LYS A 93 13.17 -1.43 17.79
N LYS A 94 14.17 -1.54 16.91
CA LYS A 94 14.43 -0.56 15.84
C LYS A 94 13.25 -0.40 14.89
N PHE A 95 12.62 -1.51 14.51
CA PHE A 95 11.44 -1.51 13.65
C PHE A 95 10.30 -0.72 14.28
N ASN A 96 9.97 -1.02 15.54
CA ASN A 96 8.90 -0.32 16.24
C ASN A 96 9.22 1.17 16.45
N GLU A 97 10.49 1.51 16.67
CA GLU A 97 10.94 2.89 16.78
C GLU A 97 10.82 3.64 15.46
N ALA A 98 11.35 3.10 14.36
CA ALA A 98 11.22 3.68 13.04
C ALA A 98 9.75 3.86 12.64
N ARG A 99 8.90 2.84 12.87
CA ARG A 99 7.46 2.94 12.63
C ARG A 99 6.81 4.11 13.37
N ARG A 100 7.16 4.35 14.64
CA ARG A 100 6.61 5.49 15.41
C ARG A 100 6.99 6.85 14.81
N HIS A 101 8.16 6.97 14.19
CA HIS A 101 8.60 8.21 13.55
C HIS A 101 7.98 8.42 12.17
N TYR A 102 7.67 7.34 11.45
CA TYR A 102 7.08 7.39 10.11
C TYR A 102 5.55 7.44 10.10
N VAL A 103 4.88 7.05 11.19
CA VAL A 103 3.45 7.29 11.36
C VAL A 103 3.27 8.75 11.76
N PRO A 104 2.63 9.61 10.94
CA PRO A 104 2.30 10.96 11.36
C PRO A 104 1.44 10.88 12.63
N PRO A 105 1.70 11.71 13.65
CA PRO A 105 0.92 11.72 14.88
C PRO A 105 -0.50 12.23 14.57
N ARG A 106 -1.41 11.31 14.24
CA ARG A 106 -2.83 11.53 13.83
C ARG A 106 -3.02 12.20 12.46
N PRO A 107 -4.11 11.89 11.74
CA PRO A 107 -4.49 12.62 10.53
C PRO A 107 -4.91 14.03 10.93
N HIS A 108 -4.03 15.00 10.69
CA HIS A 108 -4.44 16.39 10.69
C HIS A 108 -5.13 16.70 9.35
N PRO A 109 -6.24 17.48 9.35
CA PRO A 109 -7.07 17.76 8.17
C PRO A 109 -6.39 18.64 7.10
N SER A 110 -5.07 18.81 7.17
CA SER A 110 -4.28 19.68 6.29
C SER A 110 -3.06 18.94 5.75
N VAL A 111 -3.25 17.71 5.26
CA VAL A 111 -2.37 17.24 4.20
C VAL A 111 -2.72 18.11 3.00
N SER A 112 -1.89 19.10 2.71
CA SER A 112 -1.95 19.85 1.46
C SER A 112 -1.97 18.84 0.32
N GLU A 113 -2.98 18.92 -0.55
CA GLU A 113 -3.22 18.06 -1.72
C GLU A 113 -2.11 18.11 -2.81
N THR A 114 -0.96 18.66 -2.48
CA THR A 114 0.24 18.71 -3.30
C THR A 114 1.12 17.53 -2.90
N GLU A 115 1.18 16.40 -3.60
CA GLU A 115 1.19 16.21 -5.04
C GLU A 115 0.50 14.87 -5.37
N LYS A 116 -0.75 14.90 -5.83
CA LYS A 116 -1.28 13.73 -6.55
C LYS A 116 -0.47 13.57 -7.83
N SER A 117 0.30 12.48 -7.96
CA SER A 117 1.03 12.11 -9.18
C SER A 117 0.10 11.71 -10.35
N CYS A 118 -1.20 11.92 -10.21
CA CYS A 118 -2.17 11.80 -11.28
C CYS A 118 -1.97 12.98 -12.23
N LYS A 119 -1.15 12.80 -13.27
CA LYS A 119 -1.14 13.74 -14.39
C LYS A 119 -2.55 13.76 -14.97
N GLU A 120 -3.16 14.95 -14.97
CA GLU A 120 -4.46 15.22 -15.58
C GLU A 120 -4.42 14.81 -17.06
N ASN A 121 -4.99 13.65 -17.38
CA ASN A 121 -5.40 13.35 -18.73
C ASN A 121 -6.88 13.73 -18.82
N ASN A 122 -7.14 14.91 -19.39
CA ASN A 122 -8.47 15.36 -19.78
C ASN A 122 -9.16 14.30 -20.64
N ALA A 123 -10.07 13.52 -20.05
CA ALA A 123 -11.18 12.93 -20.77
C ALA A 123 -12.36 13.88 -20.58
N GLN A 124 -12.52 14.77 -21.55
CA GLN A 124 -13.54 15.79 -21.61
C GLN A 124 -14.94 15.21 -21.32
N GLU A 125 -15.63 15.88 -20.39
CA GLU A 125 -17.08 16.07 -20.31
C GLU A 125 -17.88 15.52 -21.49
N ASN A 126 -18.90 14.71 -21.18
CA ASN A 126 -20.26 14.90 -21.68
C ASN A 126 -21.23 13.98 -20.93
N ALA A 127 -21.60 14.37 -19.71
CA ALA A 127 -22.88 13.97 -19.13
C ALA A 127 -23.72 15.24 -19.03
N THR A 128 -24.54 15.45 -20.05
CA THR A 128 -25.55 16.52 -20.07
C THR A 128 -26.52 16.30 -18.92
N VAL A 129 -26.34 17.08 -17.85
CA VAL A 129 -27.34 17.31 -16.81
C VAL A 129 -28.55 17.94 -17.49
N THR A 130 -29.63 17.17 -17.64
CA THR A 130 -30.95 17.76 -17.86
C THR A 130 -31.56 17.98 -16.48
N ASP A 131 -31.61 19.25 -16.10
CA ASP A 131 -32.37 19.80 -15.00
C ASP A 131 -33.84 19.33 -15.09
N LYS A 132 -34.26 18.56 -14.09
CA LYS A 132 -35.66 18.53 -13.65
C LYS A 132 -35.68 18.61 -12.13
N ASN A 133 -35.71 19.85 -11.65
CA ASN A 133 -36.30 20.22 -10.38
C ASN A 133 -37.67 19.53 -10.19
N GLU A 134 -37.72 18.47 -9.38
CA GLU A 134 -38.94 18.00 -8.71
C GLU A 134 -38.64 17.84 -7.21
N PRO A 135 -39.48 18.41 -6.31
CA PRO A 135 -39.21 18.39 -4.88
C PRO A 135 -39.45 16.99 -4.31
N CYS A 136 -38.49 16.48 -3.54
CA CYS A 136 -38.64 15.23 -2.81
C CYS A 136 -39.72 15.37 -1.74
N GLU A 137 -40.88 14.76 -1.95
CA GLU A 137 -41.84 14.49 -0.88
C GLU A 137 -41.44 13.21 -0.15
N TYR A 138 -41.26 13.36 1.17
CA TYR A 138 -41.00 12.29 2.12
C TYR A 138 -42.29 11.50 2.36
N VAL A 139 -42.30 10.21 2.03
CA VAL A 139 -43.36 9.28 2.45
C VAL A 139 -42.76 8.04 3.09
N ASP A 140 -42.92 8.02 4.40
CA ASP A 140 -42.73 6.91 5.34
C ASP A 140 -43.77 5.83 5.05
N THR A 141 -43.37 4.76 4.36
CA THR A 141 -44.01 3.44 4.50
C THR A 141 -42.93 2.38 4.36
N GLY A 142 -42.53 1.81 5.50
CA GLY A 142 -41.53 0.76 5.60
C GLY A 142 -41.85 -0.55 4.87
N GLN A 143 -40.87 -1.46 5.01
CA GLN A 143 -40.75 -2.82 4.45
C GLN A 143 -40.26 -2.88 2.98
N VAL A 144 -39.21 -3.62 2.62
CA VAL A 144 -38.54 -4.81 3.20
C VAL A 144 -37.03 -4.78 2.85
N CYS A 145 -36.24 -5.42 3.71
CA CYS A 145 -34.77 -5.55 3.74
C CYS A 145 -34.04 -5.77 2.40
#